data_AF-A0A3M1ARK0-F1
#
_entry.id   AF-A0A3M1ARK0-F1
#
_cell.length_a   1.000
_cell.length_b   1.000
_cell.length_c   1.000
_cell.angle_alpha   90.00
_cell.angle_beta   90.00
_cell.angle_gamma   90.00
#
_symmetry.space_group_name_H-M   'P 1'
#
loop_
_entity.id
_entity.type
_entity.pdbx_description
1 polymer ?
#
loop_
_entity_poly.entity_id
_entity_poly.type
_entity_poly.pdbx_seq_one_letter_code
_entity_poly.pdbx_strand_id
1 'polypeptide(L)'
;MDVSKLIFFAGLAGVLGVIFLFVKDRLQYFLVLTVAFAPSASAIIFYHFNGIYLVDFPLFLLFGYLLSQGKIRAIPKSVLIPATVWIFWSLITAANAQMEVGTAISEWTRHLRGYILFLCTASVITSPKRINGIVWALLGTLLFESLLGFYQWRFGPLGLSFLEERFFRWRVGATFGHPSMYADYLILLLPLVIRFFVFMRHSQRWHTAFYGGLLLFGSAGLYGSYARAEWVALAGALTLMVLYSLPRRKFWPRVKIPAIMIILAGTLFLMHYFPTIMSQFTTQGRKRAADIRWPLNYVALAMTNAHPIMGVGLGNYRKMSFFYVQYGRKAEKEFHYSFYELMQVVHNSYLLISSETGWPGLFIWLWFIGAVFWRGRRALKLKHVYLTNITIGLMAGLVAFFISVTVHPNISSHTMLMMVWMVSGILTGLSRIKLAPQGKLPQNGRMPSARLKKGTIQTN
;
A
#
# COMPACT_ATOMS: atom_id res chain seq x y z
N MET A 1 2.68 -23.95 16.74
CA MET A 1 3.38 -23.12 15.73
C MET A 1 3.43 -23.93 14.44
N ASP A 2 3.09 -23.33 13.30
CA ASP A 2 3.08 -24.04 12.02
C ASP A 2 4.52 -24.36 11.56
N VAL A 3 4.88 -25.64 11.56
CA VAL A 3 6.24 -26.12 11.23
C VAL A 3 6.64 -25.69 9.82
N SER A 4 5.69 -25.63 8.88
CA SER A 4 5.96 -25.20 7.51
C SER A 4 6.43 -23.74 7.43
N LYS A 5 5.84 -22.85 8.24
CA LYS A 5 6.27 -21.46 8.36
C LYS A 5 7.67 -21.35 8.97
N LEU A 6 7.98 -22.12 10.00
CA LEU A 6 9.33 -22.08 10.59
C LEU A 6 10.41 -22.52 9.59
N ILE A 7 10.16 -23.60 8.85
CA ILE A 7 11.07 -24.09 7.80
C ILE A 7 11.23 -23.03 6.70
N PHE A 8 10.13 -22.41 6.27
CA PHE A 8 10.18 -21.33 5.27
C PHE A 8 11.02 -20.14 5.74
N PHE A 9 10.80 -19.64 6.96
CA PHE A 9 11.56 -18.52 7.50
C PHE A 9 13.06 -18.86 7.65
N ALA A 10 13.39 -20.07 8.14
CA ALA A 10 14.77 -20.53 8.27
C ALA A 10 15.47 -20.67 6.90
N GLY A 11 14.80 -21.29 5.93
CA GLY A 11 15.31 -21.44 4.57
C GLY A 11 15.51 -20.10 3.87
N LEU A 12 14.54 -19.19 4.00
CA LEU A 12 14.65 -17.84 3.45
C LEU A 12 15.81 -17.06 4.09
N ALA A 13 15.94 -17.11 5.42
CA ALA A 13 17.06 -16.48 6.12
C ALA A 13 18.42 -17.00 5.66
N GLY A 14 18.54 -18.32 5.44
CA GLY A 14 19.74 -18.95 4.87
C GLY A 14 20.07 -18.41 3.48
N VAL A 15 19.10 -18.41 2.56
CA VAL A 15 19.29 -17.90 1.18
C VAL A 15 19.66 -16.42 1.18
N LEU A 16 18.94 -15.59 1.94
CA LEU A 16 19.20 -14.16 2.02
C LEU A 16 20.54 -13.85 2.70
N GLY A 17 20.97 -14.68 3.66
CA GLY A 17 22.28 -14.59 4.29
C GLY A 17 23.42 -14.91 3.32
N VAL A 18 23.27 -15.94 2.48
CA VAL A 18 24.25 -16.26 1.44
C VAL A 18 24.35 -15.14 0.41
N ILE A 19 23.21 -14.64 -0.11
CA ILE A 19 23.21 -13.52 -1.07
C ILE A 19 23.90 -12.29 -0.46
N PHE A 20 23.67 -12.00 0.82
CA PHE A 20 24.29 -10.87 1.51
C PHE A 20 25.83 -10.88 1.44
N LEU A 21 26.47 -12.05 1.46
CA LEU A 21 27.93 -12.18 1.37
C LEU A 21 28.49 -11.67 0.03
N PHE A 22 27.68 -11.70 -1.03
CA PHE A 22 28.09 -11.30 -2.38
C PHE A 22 27.64 -9.89 -2.77
N VAL A 23 26.77 -9.24 -1.98
CA VAL A 23 26.24 -7.91 -2.33
C VAL A 23 27.15 -6.78 -1.85
N LYS A 24 27.69 -6.02 -2.81
CA LYS A 24 28.53 -4.84 -2.55
C LYS A 24 27.77 -3.68 -1.89
N ASP A 25 26.53 -3.41 -2.30
CA ASP A 25 25.70 -2.32 -1.75
C ASP A 25 24.69 -2.87 -0.72
N ARG A 26 25.18 -3.17 0.48
CA ARG A 26 24.39 -3.74 1.58
C ARG A 26 23.18 -2.87 1.95
N LEU A 27 23.33 -1.54 1.85
CA LEU A 27 22.23 -0.61 2.11
C LEU A 27 21.11 -0.76 1.07
N GLN A 28 21.45 -0.84 -0.22
CA GLN A 28 20.46 -1.08 -1.26
C GLN A 28 19.81 -2.46 -1.11
N TYR A 29 20.57 -3.47 -0.70
CA TYR A 29 20.09 -4.83 -0.49
C TYR A 29 18.98 -4.88 0.57
N PHE A 30 19.26 -4.42 1.79
CA PHE A 30 18.26 -4.43 2.86
C PHE A 30 17.04 -3.56 2.54
N LEU A 31 17.25 -2.44 1.85
CA LEU A 31 16.15 -1.60 1.37
C LEU A 31 15.24 -2.35 0.39
N VAL A 32 15.81 -3.06 -0.58
CA VAL A 32 15.05 -3.85 -1.56
C VAL A 32 14.27 -4.97 -0.87
N LEU A 33 14.90 -5.71 0.05
CA LEU A 33 14.23 -6.76 0.81
C LEU A 33 13.10 -6.21 1.69
N THR A 34 13.35 -5.10 2.38
CA THR A 34 12.34 -4.44 3.21
C THR A 34 11.14 -4.04 2.37
N VAL A 35 11.36 -3.44 1.19
CA VAL A 35 10.29 -3.03 0.28
C VAL A 35 9.53 -4.23 -0.30
N ALA A 36 10.25 -5.31 -0.64
CA ALA A 36 9.64 -6.51 -1.20
C ALA A 36 8.79 -7.28 -0.18
N PHE A 37 9.19 -7.31 1.10
CA PHE A 37 8.46 -8.02 2.15
C PHE A 37 7.46 -7.16 2.91
N ALA A 38 7.48 -5.83 2.77
CA ALA A 38 6.50 -4.94 3.39
C ALA A 38 5.02 -5.30 3.13
N PRO A 39 4.62 -5.78 1.93
CA PRO A 39 3.23 -6.20 1.69
C PRO A 39 2.87 -7.56 2.28
N SER A 40 3.84 -8.36 2.75
CA SER A 40 3.63 -9.74 3.20
C SER A 40 2.80 -9.79 4.49
N ALA A 41 1.74 -10.59 4.48
CA ALA A 41 0.99 -10.92 5.69
C ALA A 41 1.64 -12.03 6.53
N SER A 42 2.63 -12.75 5.98
CA SER A 42 3.27 -13.89 6.65
C SER A 42 4.06 -13.44 7.89
N ALA A 43 3.73 -14.05 9.02
CA ALA A 43 4.31 -13.79 10.32
C ALA A 43 4.27 -15.00 11.24
N ILE A 44 5.18 -15.00 12.23
CA ILE A 44 5.12 -15.85 13.41
C ILE A 44 4.47 -15.02 14.52
N ILE A 45 3.17 -15.25 14.77
CA ILE A 45 2.37 -14.48 15.72
C ILE A 45 2.50 -15.09 17.11
N PHE A 46 2.84 -14.25 18.10
CA PHE A 46 2.90 -14.64 19.51
C PHE A 46 1.61 -14.26 20.26
N TYR A 47 1.08 -13.06 20.00
CA TYR A 47 -0.11 -12.53 20.68
C TYR A 47 -0.80 -11.46 19.83
N HIS A 48 -2.06 -11.67 19.42
CA HIS A 48 -2.81 -10.78 18.52
C HIS A 48 -2.00 -10.35 17.28
N PHE A 49 -1.57 -9.09 17.20
CA PHE A 49 -0.77 -8.54 16.09
C PHE A 49 0.72 -8.46 16.42
N ASN A 50 1.13 -8.85 17.64
CA ASN A 50 2.51 -8.97 18.06
C ASN A 50 3.06 -10.30 17.57
N GLY A 51 3.95 -10.19 16.59
CA GLY A 51 4.69 -11.29 16.01
C GLY A 51 5.93 -10.79 15.29
N ILE A 52 6.68 -11.72 14.73
CA ILE A 52 7.79 -11.41 13.82
C ILE A 52 7.26 -11.58 12.40
N TYR A 53 7.09 -10.45 11.70
CA TYR A 53 6.69 -10.44 10.31
C TYR A 53 7.91 -10.64 9.41
N LEU A 54 7.67 -11.12 8.19
CA LEU A 54 8.74 -11.32 7.19
C LEU A 54 9.58 -10.04 6.94
N VAL A 55 8.93 -8.87 7.00
CA VAL A 55 9.57 -7.56 6.82
C VAL A 55 10.43 -7.13 8.01
N ASP A 56 10.17 -7.63 9.22
CA ASP A 56 10.80 -7.13 10.45
C ASP A 56 12.32 -7.32 10.44
N PHE A 57 12.79 -8.48 9.94
CA PHE A 57 14.22 -8.78 9.88
C PHE A 57 15.02 -7.79 9.01
N PRO A 58 14.74 -7.62 7.69
CA PRO A 58 15.46 -6.65 6.88
C PRO A 58 15.22 -5.21 7.33
N LEU A 59 14.03 -4.89 7.88
CA LEU A 59 13.69 -3.56 8.36
C LEU A 59 14.55 -3.14 9.55
N PHE A 60 14.68 -3.97 10.58
CA PHE A 60 15.45 -3.61 11.78
C PHE A 60 16.95 -3.57 11.50
N LEU A 61 17.48 -4.45 10.63
CA LEU A 61 18.86 -4.36 10.16
C LEU A 61 19.12 -3.06 9.40
N LEU A 62 18.20 -2.68 8.50
CA LEU A 62 18.27 -1.41 7.78
C LEU A 62 18.23 -0.22 8.74
N PHE A 63 17.31 -0.24 9.71
CA PHE A 63 17.14 0.83 10.68
C PHE A 63 18.37 0.98 11.58
N GLY A 64 18.90 -0.12 12.12
CA GLY A 64 20.12 -0.13 12.93
C GLY A 64 21.33 0.40 12.16
N TYR A 65 21.48 0.01 10.89
CA TYR A 65 22.53 0.56 10.02
C TYR A 65 22.34 2.07 9.76
N LEU A 66 21.10 2.56 9.63
CA LEU A 66 20.86 3.99 9.44
C LEU A 66 21.12 4.81 10.71
N LEU A 67 20.83 4.24 11.88
CA LEU A 67 21.13 4.84 13.18
C LEU A 67 22.64 4.97 13.39
N SER A 68 23.42 3.90 13.15
CA SER A 68 24.88 3.92 13.31
C SER A 68 25.56 4.92 12.37
N GLN A 69 24.91 5.25 11.24
CA GLN A 69 25.40 6.21 10.26
C GLN A 69 24.80 7.62 10.42
N GLY A 70 23.94 7.86 11.42
CA GLY A 70 23.31 9.16 11.66
C GLY A 70 22.36 9.67 10.56
N LYS A 71 21.89 8.79 9.66
CA LYS A 71 21.18 9.19 8.42
C LYS A 71 19.71 9.58 8.60
N ILE A 72 19.08 9.23 9.73
CA ILE A 72 17.64 9.48 9.99
C ILE A 72 17.31 10.95 10.20
N ARG A 73 18.27 11.77 10.65
CA ARG A 73 18.05 13.20 10.97
C ARG A 73 17.77 14.08 9.74
N ALA A 74 17.94 13.57 8.52
CA ALA A 74 17.76 14.34 7.29
C ALA A 74 16.29 14.51 6.85
N ILE A 75 15.32 13.88 7.52
CA ILE A 75 13.91 13.89 7.09
C ILE A 75 13.29 15.28 7.34
N PRO A 76 12.55 15.86 6.38
CA PRO A 76 11.98 17.18 6.55
C PRO A 76 10.95 17.24 7.69
N LYS A 77 11.11 18.23 8.58
CA LYS A 77 10.23 18.45 9.75
C LYS A 77 8.74 18.51 9.40
N SER A 78 8.38 19.03 8.22
CA SER A 78 6.96 19.15 7.84
C SER A 78 6.21 17.82 7.73
N VAL A 79 6.91 16.69 7.53
CA VAL A 79 6.28 15.35 7.51
C VAL A 79 6.70 14.55 8.74
N LEU A 80 7.94 14.74 9.20
CA LEU A 80 8.43 14.04 10.40
C LEU A 80 7.60 14.40 11.62
N ILE A 81 7.30 15.69 11.86
CA ILE A 81 6.51 16.13 13.02
C ILE A 81 5.14 15.45 13.07
N PRO A 82 4.26 15.55 12.05
CA PRO A 82 2.95 14.90 12.11
C PRO A 82 3.04 13.38 12.21
N ALA A 83 4.02 12.74 11.55
CA ALA A 83 4.27 11.31 11.70
C ALA A 83 4.61 10.92 13.15
N THR A 84 5.53 11.66 13.77
CA THR A 84 5.95 11.45 15.16
C THR A 84 4.80 11.72 16.13
N VAL A 85 4.06 12.81 15.93
CA VAL A 85 2.89 13.17 16.75
C VAL A 85 1.83 12.07 16.66
N TRP A 86 1.60 11.47 15.48
CA TRP A 86 0.71 10.30 15.35
C TRP A 86 1.16 9.13 16.22
N ILE A 87 2.46 8.79 16.23
CA ILE A 87 2.99 7.66 17.02
C ILE A 87 2.87 7.91 18.52
N PHE A 88 3.11 9.14 18.99
CA PHE A 88 2.91 9.48 20.40
C PHE A 88 1.43 9.53 20.78
N TRP A 89 0.58 10.14 19.94
CA TRP A 89 -0.85 10.21 20.20
C TRP A 89 -1.49 8.83 20.26
N SER A 90 -1.15 7.97 19.28
CA SER A 90 -1.63 6.58 19.25
C SER A 90 -1.14 5.79 20.48
N LEU A 91 0.07 6.04 20.99
CA LEU A 91 0.54 5.44 22.25
C LEU A 91 -0.30 5.90 23.45
N ILE A 92 -0.58 7.19 23.57
CA ILE A 92 -1.41 7.75 24.65
C ILE A 92 -2.81 7.13 24.62
N THR A 93 -3.41 7.06 23.43
CA THR A 93 -4.74 6.43 23.28
C THR A 93 -4.71 4.92 23.54
N ALA A 94 -3.63 4.23 23.19
CA ALA A 94 -3.45 2.81 23.50
C ALA A 94 -3.30 2.56 25.01
N ALA A 95 -2.63 3.47 25.73
CA ALA A 95 -2.54 3.42 27.18
C ALA A 95 -3.89 3.73 27.86
N ASN A 96 -4.73 4.56 27.24
CA ASN A 96 -6.11 4.84 27.66
C ASN A 96 -7.13 3.80 27.14
N ALA A 97 -6.68 2.63 26.68
CA ALA A 97 -7.56 1.58 26.20
C ALA A 97 -8.54 1.14 27.30
N GLN A 98 -9.84 1.28 27.02
CA GLN A 98 -10.89 0.94 27.98
C GLN A 98 -11.00 -0.58 28.21
N MET A 99 -10.56 -1.39 27.24
CA MET A 99 -10.47 -2.85 27.34
C MET A 99 -9.15 -3.36 26.75
N GLU A 100 -8.65 -4.48 27.28
CA GLU A 100 -7.46 -5.19 26.74
C GLU A 100 -6.29 -4.29 26.31
N VAL A 101 -5.60 -3.70 27.28
CA VAL A 101 -4.39 -2.90 27.04
C VAL A 101 -3.34 -3.68 26.22
N GLY A 102 -3.25 -5.00 26.37
CA GLY A 102 -2.37 -5.86 25.57
C GLY A 102 -2.65 -5.78 24.06
N THR A 103 -3.92 -5.80 23.66
CA THR A 103 -4.34 -5.67 22.25
C THR A 103 -4.02 -4.26 21.74
N ALA A 104 -4.24 -3.23 22.55
CA ALA A 104 -3.92 -1.85 22.20
C ALA A 104 -2.42 -1.60 21.99
N ILE A 105 -1.57 -2.15 22.86
CA ILE A 105 -0.12 -2.12 22.70
C ILE A 105 0.28 -2.88 21.43
N SER A 106 -0.30 -4.06 21.20
CA SER A 106 -0.04 -4.84 19.99
C SER A 106 -0.38 -4.09 18.70
N GLU A 107 -1.45 -3.29 18.73
CA GLU A 107 -1.85 -2.42 17.64
C GLU A 107 -0.88 -1.25 17.45
N TRP A 108 -0.43 -0.65 18.55
CA TRP A 108 0.57 0.41 18.52
C TRP A 108 1.92 -0.05 17.96
N THR A 109 2.42 -1.24 18.31
CA THR A 109 3.70 -1.75 17.77
C THR A 109 3.64 -1.91 16.25
N ARG A 110 2.46 -2.13 15.68
CA ARG A 110 2.24 -2.19 14.22
C ARG A 110 2.42 -0.81 13.58
N HIS A 111 1.86 0.23 14.18
CA HIS A 111 2.10 1.62 13.75
C HIS A 111 3.58 2.00 13.92
N LEU A 112 4.24 1.56 14.99
CA LEU A 112 5.66 1.79 15.20
C LEU A 112 6.52 1.15 14.10
N ARG A 113 6.25 -0.10 13.70
CA ARG A 113 6.93 -0.75 12.56
C ARG A 113 6.75 0.05 11.26
N GLY A 114 5.52 0.48 10.98
CA GLY A 114 5.22 1.35 9.84
C GLY A 114 6.01 2.66 9.88
N TYR A 115 6.07 3.32 11.04
CA TYR A 115 6.86 4.53 11.22
C TYR A 115 8.36 4.31 10.99
N ILE A 116 8.93 3.21 11.50
CA ILE A 116 10.34 2.85 11.25
C ILE A 116 10.59 2.62 9.75
N LEU A 117 9.66 1.95 9.06
CA LEU A 117 9.71 1.75 7.60
C LEU A 117 9.66 3.08 6.84
N PHE A 118 8.81 4.01 7.26
CA PHE A 118 8.77 5.37 6.75
C PHE A 118 10.12 6.10 6.94
N LEU A 119 10.71 6.04 8.14
CA LEU A 119 12.01 6.65 8.41
C LEU A 119 13.10 6.06 7.51
N CYS A 120 13.13 4.73 7.35
CA CYS A 120 14.11 4.04 6.54
C CYS A 120 14.01 4.44 5.06
N THR A 121 12.82 4.36 4.48
CA THR A 121 12.60 4.68 3.07
C THR A 121 12.84 6.17 2.78
N ALA A 122 12.35 7.08 3.63
CA ALA A 122 12.58 8.52 3.48
C ALA A 122 14.05 8.93 3.62
N SER A 123 14.82 8.22 4.46
CA SER A 123 16.23 8.52 4.70
C SER A 123 17.13 8.02 3.58
N VAL A 124 16.85 6.83 3.05
CA VAL A 124 17.72 6.17 2.06
C VAL A 124 17.56 6.77 0.67
N ILE A 125 16.37 7.22 0.28
CA ILE A 125 16.12 7.76 -1.07
C ILE A 125 16.76 9.16 -1.19
N THR A 126 18.00 9.17 -1.64
CA THR A 126 18.79 10.38 -1.87
C THR A 126 19.30 10.50 -3.30
N SER A 127 19.23 9.42 -4.09
CA SER A 127 19.73 9.38 -5.46
C SER A 127 18.83 8.59 -6.42
N PRO A 128 18.91 8.85 -7.74
CA PRO A 128 18.18 8.10 -8.76
C PRO A 128 18.48 6.59 -8.77
N LYS A 129 19.71 6.18 -8.42
CA LYS A 129 20.09 4.77 -8.34
C LYS A 129 19.28 4.04 -7.26
N ARG A 130 19.12 4.67 -6.08
CA ARG A 130 18.43 4.05 -4.93
C ARG A 130 16.95 3.87 -5.19
N ILE A 131 16.30 4.91 -5.72
CA ILE A 131 14.88 4.82 -6.08
C ILE A 131 14.63 3.78 -7.16
N ASN A 132 15.56 3.60 -8.11
CA ASN A 132 15.38 2.58 -9.15
C ASN A 132 15.27 1.17 -8.57
N GLY A 133 16.13 0.81 -7.61
CA GLY A 133 16.02 -0.50 -6.95
C GLY A 133 14.74 -0.68 -6.14
N ILE A 134 14.24 0.38 -5.48
CA ILE A 134 12.93 0.35 -4.80
C ILE A 134 11.80 0.12 -5.79
N VAL A 135 11.80 0.84 -6.91
CA VAL A 135 10.78 0.69 -7.95
C VAL A 135 10.78 -0.72 -8.52
N TRP A 136 11.95 -1.30 -8.80
CA TRP A 136 12.04 -2.69 -9.23
C TRP A 136 11.57 -3.69 -8.17
N ALA A 137 11.84 -3.42 -6.87
CA ALA A 137 11.31 -4.25 -5.78
C ALA A 137 9.77 -4.19 -5.71
N LEU A 138 9.18 -3.00 -5.83
CA LEU A 138 7.72 -2.80 -5.89
C LEU A 138 7.11 -3.54 -7.08
N LEU A 139 7.70 -3.38 -8.27
CA LEU A 139 7.20 -3.99 -9.50
C LEU A 139 7.38 -5.51 -9.51
N GLY A 140 8.48 -6.02 -8.95
CA GLY A 140 8.72 -7.47 -8.82
C GLY A 140 7.72 -8.12 -7.87
N THR A 141 7.45 -7.47 -6.73
CA THR A 141 6.43 -7.95 -5.79
C THR A 141 5.03 -7.87 -6.40
N LEU A 142 4.74 -6.78 -7.13
CA LEU A 142 3.47 -6.63 -7.83
C LEU A 142 3.30 -7.71 -8.91
N LEU A 143 4.37 -8.05 -9.63
CA LEU A 143 4.34 -9.13 -10.61
C LEU A 143 4.01 -10.47 -9.93
N PHE A 144 4.71 -10.80 -8.84
CA PHE A 144 4.47 -12.03 -8.09
C PHE A 144 3.01 -12.12 -7.62
N GLU A 145 2.50 -11.09 -6.96
CA GLU A 145 1.11 -11.05 -6.45
C GLU A 145 0.06 -11.01 -7.56
N SER A 146 0.36 -10.37 -8.70
CA SER A 146 -0.54 -10.33 -9.86
C SER A 146 -0.63 -11.68 -10.57
N LEU A 147 0.51 -12.36 -10.75
CA LEU A 147 0.54 -13.70 -11.34
C LEU A 147 -0.12 -14.72 -10.41
N LEU A 148 0.17 -14.66 -9.11
CA LEU A 148 -0.45 -15.52 -8.11
C LEU A 148 -1.96 -15.32 -8.07
N GLY A 149 -2.45 -14.09 -7.99
CA GLY A 149 -3.88 -13.81 -7.98
C GLY A 149 -4.58 -14.20 -9.29
N PHE A 150 -3.93 -14.00 -10.45
CA PHE A 150 -4.46 -14.49 -11.73
C PHE A 150 -4.54 -16.01 -11.78
N TYR A 151 -3.48 -16.70 -11.35
CA TYR A 151 -3.48 -18.17 -11.26
C TYR A 151 -4.59 -18.64 -10.32
N GLN A 152 -4.67 -18.05 -9.14
CA GLN A 152 -5.69 -18.36 -8.14
C GLN A 152 -7.10 -18.20 -8.70
N TRP A 153 -7.31 -17.19 -9.53
CA TRP A 153 -8.61 -16.89 -10.14
C TRP A 153 -9.01 -17.97 -11.15
N ARG A 154 -8.05 -18.52 -11.90
CA ARG A 154 -8.34 -19.47 -12.97
C ARG A 154 -8.29 -20.94 -12.55
N PHE A 155 -7.39 -21.28 -11.64
CA PHE A 155 -7.04 -22.66 -11.29
C PHE A 155 -7.23 -22.99 -9.80
N GLY A 156 -7.55 -22.00 -8.96
CA GLY A 156 -7.59 -22.19 -7.51
C GLY A 156 -6.21 -22.01 -6.85
N PRO A 157 -6.13 -22.23 -5.52
CA PRO A 157 -4.95 -21.89 -4.72
C PRO A 157 -3.76 -22.79 -5.09
N LEU A 158 -2.54 -22.25 -5.05
CA LEU A 158 -1.30 -23.01 -5.24
C LEU A 158 -0.89 -23.83 -4.01
N GLY A 159 -1.46 -23.54 -2.84
CA GLY A 159 -1.10 -24.20 -1.58
C GLY A 159 -0.01 -23.47 -0.80
N LEU A 160 0.19 -22.18 -1.07
CA LEU A 160 1.15 -21.30 -0.39
C LEU A 160 0.60 -20.77 0.94
N SER A 161 -0.03 -21.64 1.76
CA SER A 161 -0.65 -21.25 3.03
C SER A 161 0.35 -20.65 4.02
N PHE A 162 1.64 -21.04 3.93
CA PHE A 162 2.74 -20.46 4.70
C PHE A 162 2.99 -18.97 4.36
N LEU A 163 2.56 -18.51 3.18
CA LEU A 163 2.52 -17.10 2.77
C LEU A 163 1.12 -16.47 2.94
N GLU A 164 0.22 -17.06 3.73
CA GLU A 164 -1.17 -16.61 3.89
C GLU A 164 -2.01 -16.66 2.60
N GLU A 165 -1.65 -17.54 1.65
CA GLU A 165 -2.58 -17.86 0.55
C GLU A 165 -3.81 -18.58 1.10
N ARG A 166 -4.97 -17.96 0.91
CA ARG A 166 -6.26 -18.49 1.36
C ARG A 166 -7.22 -18.67 0.22
N PHE A 167 -7.96 -19.78 0.26
CA PHE A 167 -9.00 -20.06 -0.73
C PHE A 167 -10.31 -19.39 -0.36
N PHE A 168 -10.75 -18.45 -1.20
CA PHE A 168 -12.10 -17.92 -1.16
C PHE A 168 -12.81 -18.47 -2.40
N ARG A 169 -13.81 -19.35 -2.22
CA ARG A 169 -14.47 -20.12 -3.31
C ARG A 169 -14.63 -19.39 -4.64
N TRP A 170 -14.95 -18.09 -4.60
CA TRP A 170 -15.24 -17.26 -5.75
C TRP A 170 -14.38 -16.00 -5.86
N ARG A 171 -13.38 -15.80 -4.99
CA ARG A 171 -12.60 -14.55 -4.92
C ARG A 171 -11.11 -14.87 -4.79
N VAL A 172 -10.25 -13.97 -5.25
CA VAL A 172 -8.80 -14.12 -5.04
C VAL A 172 -8.26 -13.14 -4.02
N GLY A 173 -7.28 -13.61 -3.25
CA GLY A 173 -6.59 -12.83 -2.23
C GLY A 173 -5.07 -12.92 -2.31
N ALA A 174 -4.51 -13.75 -3.21
CA ALA A 174 -3.07 -14.00 -3.29
C ALA A 174 -2.47 -14.24 -1.89
N THR A 175 -1.34 -13.61 -1.53
CA THR A 175 -0.73 -13.76 -0.19
C THR A 175 -1.30 -12.83 0.89
N PHE A 176 -2.37 -12.06 0.60
CA PHE A 176 -2.89 -11.05 1.52
C PHE A 176 -3.92 -11.60 2.53
N GLY A 177 -4.25 -12.89 2.47
CA GLY A 177 -5.21 -13.52 3.37
C GLY A 177 -6.65 -13.02 3.27
N HIS A 178 -6.94 -11.94 2.53
CA HIS A 178 -8.28 -11.44 2.25
C HIS A 178 -8.36 -10.69 0.91
N PRO A 179 -9.40 -10.90 0.08
CA PRO A 179 -9.50 -10.30 -1.25
C PRO A 179 -9.50 -8.77 -1.30
N SER A 180 -10.04 -8.09 -0.27
CA SER A 180 -10.03 -6.62 -0.24
C SER A 180 -8.63 -6.06 0.01
N MET A 181 -7.83 -6.72 0.85
CA MET A 181 -6.45 -6.29 1.12
C MET A 181 -5.57 -6.48 -0.12
N TYR A 182 -5.79 -7.58 -0.85
CA TYR A 182 -5.17 -7.79 -2.16
C TYR A 182 -5.57 -6.72 -3.18
N ALA A 183 -6.85 -6.39 -3.25
CA ALA A 183 -7.34 -5.35 -4.15
C ALA A 183 -6.78 -3.96 -3.80
N ASP A 184 -6.72 -3.60 -2.51
CA ASP A 184 -6.08 -2.38 -2.02
C ASP A 184 -4.60 -2.28 -2.43
N TYR A 185 -3.87 -3.39 -2.31
CA TYR A 185 -2.49 -3.50 -2.77
C TYR A 185 -2.36 -3.20 -4.28
N LEU A 186 -3.23 -3.80 -5.09
CA LEU A 186 -3.23 -3.60 -6.54
C LEU A 186 -3.56 -2.16 -6.92
N ILE A 187 -4.62 -1.56 -6.36
CA ILE A 187 -5.01 -0.18 -6.69
C ILE A 187 -3.98 0.85 -6.22
N LEU A 188 -3.19 0.53 -5.18
CA LEU A 188 -2.08 1.36 -4.72
C LEU A 188 -0.92 1.40 -5.72
N LEU A 189 -0.66 0.33 -6.48
CA LEU A 189 0.49 0.24 -7.38
C LEU A 189 0.15 0.29 -8.88
N LEU A 190 -1.05 -0.11 -9.30
CA LEU A 190 -1.47 -0.07 -10.72
C LEU A 190 -1.34 1.33 -11.35
N PRO A 191 -1.66 2.45 -10.68
CA PRO A 191 -1.44 3.77 -11.25
C PRO A 191 0.03 4.05 -11.59
N LEU A 192 0.99 3.53 -10.80
CA LEU A 192 2.42 3.60 -11.12
C LEU A 192 2.75 2.84 -12.41
N VAL A 193 2.20 1.64 -12.58
CA VAL A 193 2.40 0.84 -13.80
C VAL A 193 1.79 1.55 -15.02
N ILE A 194 0.61 2.15 -14.89
CA ILE A 194 -0.01 2.96 -15.96
C ILE A 194 0.89 4.14 -16.35
N ARG A 195 1.48 4.84 -15.36
CA ARG A 195 2.45 5.93 -15.64
C ARG A 195 3.65 5.42 -16.43
N PHE A 196 4.18 4.24 -16.13
CA PHE A 196 5.28 3.67 -16.90
C PHE A 196 4.85 3.16 -18.28
N PHE A 197 3.69 2.55 -18.42
CA PHE A 197 3.24 1.99 -19.70
C PHE A 197 2.85 3.08 -20.71
N VAL A 198 2.12 4.12 -20.29
CA VAL A 198 1.53 5.13 -21.17
C VAL A 198 2.37 6.41 -21.28
N PHE A 199 2.95 6.85 -20.16
CA PHE A 199 3.55 8.18 -20.04
C PHE A 199 5.09 8.17 -20.11
N MET A 200 5.70 7.00 -20.27
CA MET A 200 7.15 6.85 -20.39
C MET A 200 7.52 6.17 -21.71
N ARG A 201 8.55 6.69 -22.38
CA ARG A 201 9.13 6.08 -23.57
C ARG A 201 10.30 5.21 -23.16
N HIS A 202 10.20 3.91 -23.38
CA HIS A 202 11.26 2.96 -23.03
C HIS A 202 12.23 2.77 -24.18
N SER A 203 13.50 2.57 -23.87
CA SER A 203 14.54 2.30 -24.87
C SER A 203 14.46 0.88 -25.42
N GLN A 204 14.06 -0.08 -24.59
CA GLN A 204 14.00 -1.50 -24.95
C GLN A 204 12.53 -1.94 -24.95
N ARG A 205 12.09 -2.61 -26.03
CA ARG A 205 10.69 -3.00 -26.24
C ARG A 205 10.15 -3.92 -25.14
N TRP A 206 11.00 -4.75 -24.55
CA TRP A 206 10.60 -5.66 -23.47
C TRP A 206 10.09 -4.91 -22.23
N HIS A 207 10.55 -3.68 -21.95
CA HIS A 207 10.01 -2.90 -20.82
C HIS A 207 8.54 -2.55 -21.06
N THR A 208 8.19 -2.15 -22.29
CA THR A 208 6.78 -1.89 -22.65
C THR A 208 5.95 -3.16 -22.50
N ALA A 209 6.45 -4.31 -22.97
CA ALA A 209 5.78 -5.60 -22.79
C ALA A 209 5.63 -5.98 -21.31
N PHE A 210 6.67 -5.76 -20.50
CA PHE A 210 6.68 -6.01 -19.06
C PHE A 210 5.61 -5.18 -18.32
N TYR A 211 5.55 -3.87 -18.56
CA TYR A 211 4.51 -3.03 -17.96
C TYR A 211 3.11 -3.36 -18.48
N GLY A 212 2.98 -3.73 -19.76
CA GLY A 212 1.72 -4.20 -20.33
C GLY A 212 1.23 -5.51 -19.66
N GLY A 213 2.13 -6.47 -19.46
CA GLY A 213 1.85 -7.73 -18.76
C GLY A 213 1.47 -7.49 -17.29
N LEU A 214 2.20 -6.62 -16.59
CA LEU A 214 1.85 -6.20 -15.22
C LEU A 214 0.44 -5.60 -15.14
N LEU A 215 0.08 -4.72 -16.08
CA LEU A 215 -1.28 -4.17 -16.12
C LEU A 215 -2.32 -5.23 -16.42
N LEU A 216 -2.04 -6.15 -17.34
CA LEU A 216 -2.95 -7.24 -17.70
C LEU A 216 -3.22 -8.15 -16.50
N PHE A 217 -2.17 -8.73 -15.92
CA PHE A 217 -2.31 -9.67 -14.79
C PHE A 217 -2.81 -8.96 -13.53
N GLY A 218 -2.33 -7.75 -13.24
CA GLY A 218 -2.78 -6.98 -12.09
C GLY A 218 -4.25 -6.56 -12.21
N SER A 219 -4.72 -6.17 -13.40
CA SER A 219 -6.14 -5.85 -13.61
C SER A 219 -7.02 -7.11 -13.56
N ALA A 220 -6.54 -8.24 -14.07
CA ALA A 220 -7.24 -9.51 -13.99
C ALA A 220 -7.34 -10.02 -12.54
N GLY A 221 -6.28 -9.90 -11.74
CA GLY A 221 -6.31 -10.18 -10.30
C GLY A 221 -7.27 -9.24 -9.56
N LEU A 222 -7.24 -7.95 -9.87
CA LEU A 222 -8.17 -6.97 -9.29
C LEU A 222 -9.62 -7.33 -9.61
N TYR A 223 -9.91 -7.75 -10.84
CA TYR A 223 -11.23 -8.25 -11.20
C TYR A 223 -11.61 -9.53 -10.44
N GLY A 224 -10.72 -10.54 -10.41
CA GLY A 224 -10.96 -11.80 -9.70
C GLY A 224 -11.15 -11.63 -8.18
N SER A 225 -10.70 -10.52 -7.60
CA SER A 225 -10.92 -10.21 -6.17
C SER A 225 -12.40 -9.91 -5.87
N TYR A 226 -13.19 -9.54 -6.88
CA TYR A 226 -14.57 -9.03 -6.76
C TYR A 226 -14.74 -7.96 -5.68
N ALA A 227 -13.71 -7.14 -5.52
CA ALA A 227 -13.64 -6.04 -4.56
C ALA A 227 -14.09 -4.75 -5.27
N ARG A 228 -15.42 -4.57 -5.29
CA ARG A 228 -16.11 -3.50 -6.04
C ARG A 228 -15.75 -2.09 -5.59
N ALA A 229 -15.42 -1.90 -4.31
CA ALA A 229 -15.04 -0.59 -3.78
C ALA A 229 -13.72 -0.12 -4.40
N GLU A 230 -12.79 -1.05 -4.54
CA GLU A 230 -11.45 -0.85 -5.06
C GLU A 230 -11.49 -0.58 -6.57
N TRP A 231 -12.42 -1.18 -7.31
CA TRP A 231 -12.66 -0.82 -8.72
C TRP A 231 -13.09 0.65 -8.88
N VAL A 232 -14.07 1.09 -8.08
CA VAL A 232 -14.57 2.47 -8.09
C VAL A 232 -13.48 3.44 -7.64
N ALA A 233 -12.73 3.07 -6.60
CA ALA A 233 -11.63 3.86 -6.06
C ALA A 233 -10.50 4.05 -7.09
N LEU A 234 -10.11 2.99 -7.79
CA LEU A 234 -9.14 3.06 -8.88
C LEU A 234 -9.65 3.96 -10.01
N ALA A 235 -10.91 3.80 -10.44
CA ALA A 235 -11.49 4.64 -11.49
C ALA A 235 -11.50 6.13 -11.10
N GLY A 236 -11.90 6.45 -9.86
CA GLY A 236 -11.86 7.81 -9.33
C GLY A 236 -10.44 8.38 -9.29
N ALA A 237 -9.48 7.62 -8.77
CA ALA A 237 -8.09 8.04 -8.70
C ALA A 237 -7.42 8.24 -10.07
N LEU A 238 -7.72 7.36 -11.04
CA LEU A 238 -7.23 7.51 -12.41
C LEU A 238 -7.84 8.73 -13.10
N THR A 239 -9.12 9.01 -12.86
CA THR A 239 -9.78 10.23 -13.34
C THR A 239 -9.07 11.47 -12.80
N LEU A 240 -8.83 11.54 -11.49
CA LEU A 240 -8.09 12.64 -10.87
C LEU A 240 -6.64 12.75 -11.40
N MET A 241 -5.96 11.61 -11.62
CA MET A 241 -4.62 11.57 -12.21
C MET A 241 -4.58 12.13 -13.63
N VAL A 242 -5.57 11.79 -14.46
CA VAL A 242 -5.72 12.30 -15.83
C VAL A 242 -6.05 13.78 -15.80
N LEU A 243 -7.05 14.22 -15.04
CA LEU A 243 -7.41 15.64 -14.88
C LEU A 243 -6.23 16.48 -14.39
N TYR A 244 -5.41 15.96 -13.48
CA TYR A 244 -4.17 16.61 -13.04
C TYR A 244 -3.13 16.70 -14.18
N SER A 245 -3.08 15.70 -15.06
CA SER A 245 -2.09 15.62 -16.15
C SER A 245 -2.49 16.43 -17.39
N LEU A 246 -3.79 16.57 -17.68
CA LEU A 246 -4.33 17.17 -18.90
C LEU A 246 -3.86 18.63 -19.15
N PRO A 247 -3.89 19.56 -18.19
CA PRO A 247 -3.44 20.95 -18.43
C PRO A 247 -1.93 21.09 -18.66
N ARG A 248 -1.16 20.02 -18.43
CA ARG A 248 0.30 20.08 -18.36
C ARG A 248 0.89 19.21 -19.47
N ARG A 249 1.16 19.80 -20.64
CA ARG A 249 1.75 19.10 -21.81
C ARG A 249 2.94 18.18 -21.46
N LYS A 250 3.76 18.57 -20.48
CA LYS A 250 4.89 17.75 -19.98
C LYS A 250 4.47 16.38 -19.39
N PHE A 251 3.20 16.21 -19.04
CA PHE A 251 2.61 15.02 -18.43
C PHE A 251 1.68 14.26 -19.39
N TRP A 252 1.61 14.62 -20.67
CA TRP A 252 0.81 13.90 -21.65
C TRP A 252 1.39 12.53 -21.99
N PRO A 253 0.57 11.58 -22.47
CA PRO A 253 1.04 10.28 -22.97
C PRO A 253 2.16 10.49 -23.99
N ARG A 254 3.27 9.78 -23.80
CA ARG A 254 4.42 9.85 -24.74
C ARG A 254 4.33 8.83 -25.85
N VAL A 255 3.47 7.84 -25.70
CA VAL A 255 3.26 6.76 -26.65
C VAL A 255 1.76 6.56 -26.83
N LYS A 256 1.25 6.78 -28.04
CA LYS A 256 -0.19 6.67 -28.34
C LYS A 256 -0.68 5.22 -28.31
N ILE A 257 0.14 4.28 -28.79
CA ILE A 257 -0.22 2.85 -28.90
C ILE A 257 -0.61 2.24 -27.54
N PRO A 258 0.20 2.34 -26.46
CA PRO A 258 -0.20 1.88 -25.13
C PRO A 258 -1.51 2.48 -24.61
N ALA A 259 -1.77 3.75 -24.88
CA ALA A 259 -3.02 4.40 -24.48
C ALA A 259 -4.22 3.78 -25.23
N ILE A 260 -4.09 3.60 -26.55
CA ILE A 260 -5.11 2.96 -27.38
C ILE A 260 -5.32 1.51 -26.93
N MET A 261 -4.25 0.77 -26.62
CA MET A 261 -4.34 -0.60 -26.12
C MET A 261 -5.09 -0.69 -24.79
N ILE A 262 -4.84 0.21 -23.83
CA ILE A 262 -5.61 0.25 -22.58
C ILE A 262 -7.09 0.53 -22.86
N ILE A 263 -7.40 1.50 -23.72
CA ILE A 263 -8.79 1.86 -24.04
C ILE A 263 -9.50 0.68 -24.72
N LEU A 264 -8.87 0.06 -25.72
CA LEU A 264 -9.41 -1.09 -26.43
C LEU A 264 -9.60 -2.30 -25.51
N ALA A 265 -8.55 -2.69 -24.77
CA ALA A 265 -8.62 -3.81 -23.85
C ALA A 265 -9.66 -3.57 -22.74
N GLY A 266 -9.72 -2.36 -22.19
CA GLY A 266 -10.72 -1.98 -21.20
C GLY A 266 -12.15 -2.03 -21.75
N THR A 267 -12.36 -1.57 -22.99
CA THR A 267 -13.67 -1.61 -23.66
C THR A 267 -14.11 -3.05 -23.91
N LEU A 268 -13.25 -3.89 -24.50
CA LEU A 268 -13.55 -5.31 -24.75
C LEU A 268 -13.80 -6.06 -23.44
N PHE A 269 -13.01 -5.77 -22.40
CA PHE A 269 -13.16 -6.34 -21.07
C PHE A 269 -14.51 -5.97 -20.46
N LEU A 270 -14.87 -4.68 -20.49
CA LEU A 270 -16.16 -4.21 -19.99
C LEU A 270 -17.31 -4.86 -20.78
N MET A 271 -17.25 -4.92 -22.11
CA MET A 271 -18.29 -5.57 -22.92
C MET A 271 -18.51 -7.04 -22.52
N HIS A 272 -17.43 -7.79 -22.29
CA HIS A 272 -17.53 -9.21 -21.92
C HIS A 272 -17.99 -9.42 -20.47
N TYR A 273 -17.48 -8.65 -19.52
CA TYR A 273 -17.73 -8.85 -18.09
C TYR A 273 -18.80 -7.92 -17.49
N PHE A 274 -19.46 -7.07 -18.30
CA PHE A 274 -20.48 -6.13 -17.82
C PHE A 274 -21.58 -6.80 -16.98
N PRO A 275 -22.18 -7.94 -17.36
CA PRO A 275 -23.21 -8.58 -16.56
C PRO A 275 -22.70 -9.00 -15.17
N THR A 276 -21.49 -9.56 -15.12
CA THR A 276 -20.85 -9.99 -13.86
C THR A 276 -20.48 -8.80 -12.98
N ILE A 277 -19.99 -7.71 -13.57
CA ILE A 277 -19.71 -6.47 -12.84
C ILE A 277 -21.01 -5.92 -12.25
N MET A 278 -22.07 -5.84 -13.06
CA MET A 278 -23.36 -5.29 -12.64
C MET A 278 -24.00 -6.14 -11.52
N SER A 279 -23.88 -7.46 -11.60
CA SER A 279 -24.40 -8.36 -10.56
C SER A 279 -23.74 -8.14 -9.21
N GLN A 280 -22.48 -7.65 -9.15
CA GLN A 280 -21.82 -7.28 -7.90
C GLN A 280 -22.47 -6.06 -7.21
N PHE A 281 -23.22 -5.24 -7.94
CA PHE A 281 -23.94 -4.08 -7.41
C PHE A 281 -25.42 -4.36 -7.16
N THR A 282 -26.05 -5.24 -7.95
CA THR A 282 -27.51 -5.45 -7.91
C THR A 282 -27.97 -6.64 -7.07
N THR A 283 -27.11 -7.66 -6.85
CA THR A 283 -27.51 -8.87 -6.11
C THR A 283 -27.89 -8.54 -4.66
N GLN A 284 -29.02 -9.07 -4.18
CA GLN A 284 -29.59 -8.75 -2.86
C GLN A 284 -28.59 -8.92 -1.69
N GLY A 285 -27.86 -10.05 -1.64
CA GLY A 285 -26.84 -10.28 -0.61
C GLY A 285 -25.68 -9.28 -0.66
N ARG A 286 -25.32 -8.82 -1.86
CA ARG A 286 -24.34 -7.75 -2.06
C ARG A 286 -24.90 -6.38 -1.65
N LYS A 287 -26.19 -6.14 -1.86
CA LYS A 287 -26.88 -4.91 -1.44
C LYS A 287 -26.92 -4.81 0.10
N ARG A 288 -27.37 -5.86 0.80
CA ARG A 288 -27.35 -5.93 2.28
C ARG A 288 -25.95 -5.70 2.86
N ALA A 289 -24.92 -6.31 2.26
CA ALA A 289 -23.52 -6.09 2.69
C ALA A 289 -23.03 -4.65 2.46
N ALA A 290 -23.69 -3.86 1.61
CA ALA A 290 -23.43 -2.43 1.49
C ALA A 290 -24.26 -1.59 2.47
N ASP A 291 -25.54 -1.92 2.62
CA ASP A 291 -26.48 -1.14 3.42
C ASP A 291 -26.13 -1.18 4.91
N ILE A 292 -25.60 -2.30 5.42
CA ILE A 292 -25.15 -2.43 6.82
C ILE A 292 -24.09 -1.38 7.21
N ARG A 293 -23.37 -0.79 6.26
CA ARG A 293 -22.36 0.24 6.57
C ARG A 293 -22.97 1.49 7.19
N TRP A 294 -24.22 1.82 6.84
CA TRP A 294 -24.90 2.99 7.38
C TRP A 294 -25.13 2.88 8.91
N PRO A 295 -25.79 1.83 9.43
CA PRO A 295 -25.91 1.65 10.88
C PRO A 295 -24.56 1.47 11.59
N LEU A 296 -23.57 0.83 10.95
CA LEU A 296 -22.21 0.75 11.52
C LEU A 296 -21.54 2.14 11.68
N ASN A 297 -21.76 3.05 10.74
CA ASN A 297 -21.26 4.43 10.86
C ASN A 297 -21.91 5.14 12.05
N TYR A 298 -23.19 4.91 12.34
CA TYR A 298 -23.85 5.46 13.53
C TYR A 298 -23.27 4.90 14.84
N VAL A 299 -22.95 3.59 14.89
CA VAL A 299 -22.26 3.00 16.04
C VAL A 299 -20.91 3.68 16.26
N ALA A 300 -20.11 3.85 15.20
CA ALA A 300 -18.81 4.50 15.27
C ALA A 300 -18.93 5.96 15.72
N LEU A 301 -19.85 6.73 15.14
CA LEU A 301 -20.06 8.13 15.49
C LEU A 301 -20.54 8.30 16.93
N ALA A 302 -21.46 7.43 17.41
CA ALA A 302 -21.89 7.44 18.79
C ALA A 302 -20.71 7.18 19.75
N MET A 303 -19.86 6.23 19.40
CA MET A 303 -18.66 5.91 20.17
C MET A 303 -17.63 7.07 20.17
N THR A 304 -17.39 7.68 19.02
CA THR A 304 -16.51 8.87 18.91
C THR A 304 -17.08 10.04 19.71
N ASN A 305 -18.40 10.28 19.65
CA ASN A 305 -19.02 11.40 20.37
C ASN A 305 -19.06 11.20 21.89
N ALA A 306 -19.10 9.96 22.36
CA ALA A 306 -18.96 9.63 23.78
C ALA A 306 -17.52 9.82 24.28
N HIS A 307 -16.52 9.67 23.40
CA HIS A 307 -15.10 9.81 23.73
C HIS A 307 -14.35 10.71 22.71
N PRO A 308 -14.69 12.00 22.60
CA PRO A 308 -14.27 12.84 21.46
C PRO A 308 -12.78 13.15 21.43
N ILE A 309 -12.09 13.10 22.57
CA ILE A 309 -10.67 13.46 22.68
C ILE A 309 -9.79 12.24 22.49
N MET A 310 -9.88 11.23 23.36
CA MET A 310 -8.96 10.08 23.35
C MET A 310 -9.52 8.86 22.62
N GLY A 311 -10.78 8.90 22.20
CA GLY A 311 -11.48 7.71 21.72
C GLY A 311 -11.62 6.65 22.81
N VAL A 312 -11.96 5.43 22.40
CA VAL A 312 -12.02 4.27 23.29
C VAL A 312 -10.68 3.55 23.47
N GLY A 313 -9.64 4.09 22.83
CA GLY A 313 -8.29 3.57 22.77
C GLY A 313 -8.00 2.77 21.50
N LEU A 314 -6.73 2.78 21.09
CA LEU A 314 -6.28 2.11 19.87
C LEU A 314 -6.59 0.61 19.91
N GLY A 315 -7.15 0.05 18.83
CA GLY A 315 -7.47 -1.37 18.73
C GLY A 315 -8.71 -1.83 19.50
N ASN A 316 -9.41 -0.92 20.19
CA ASN A 316 -10.53 -1.26 21.06
C ASN A 316 -11.91 -1.22 20.38
N TYR A 317 -12.00 -0.76 19.13
CA TYR A 317 -13.27 -0.51 18.44
C TYR A 317 -14.24 -1.69 18.55
N ARG A 318 -13.78 -2.88 18.15
CA ARG A 318 -14.63 -4.09 18.10
C ARG A 318 -15.18 -4.42 19.48
N LYS A 319 -14.31 -4.33 20.50
CA LYS A 319 -14.63 -4.41 21.93
C LYS A 319 -15.84 -3.55 22.28
N MET A 320 -15.60 -2.27 22.10
CA MET A 320 -16.41 -1.20 22.63
C MET A 320 -17.71 -1.01 21.87
N SER A 321 -17.76 -1.43 20.60
CA SER A 321 -18.96 -1.41 19.77
C SER A 321 -20.18 -2.04 20.45
N PHE A 322 -19.98 -3.05 21.32
CA PHE A 322 -21.01 -3.69 22.14
C PHE A 322 -21.93 -2.68 22.84
N PHE A 323 -21.37 -1.63 23.45
CA PHE A 323 -22.11 -0.63 24.22
C PHE A 323 -22.84 0.42 23.36
N TYR A 324 -22.60 0.41 22.05
CA TYR A 324 -23.10 1.42 21.12
C TYR A 324 -23.99 0.81 20.01
N VAL A 325 -24.17 -0.51 19.97
CA VAL A 325 -25.01 -1.18 18.95
C VAL A 325 -26.43 -0.62 18.91
N GLN A 326 -27.00 -0.15 20.04
CA GLN A 326 -28.36 0.42 20.03
C GLN A 326 -28.49 1.63 19.09
N TYR A 327 -27.42 2.40 18.85
CA TYR A 327 -27.47 3.54 17.93
C TYR A 327 -27.60 3.07 16.48
N GLY A 328 -26.89 2.01 16.09
CA GLY A 328 -27.04 1.39 14.76
C GLY A 328 -28.44 0.79 14.55
N ARG A 329 -28.98 0.09 15.56
CA ARG A 329 -30.35 -0.47 15.51
C ARG A 329 -31.43 0.60 15.38
N LYS A 330 -31.28 1.73 16.08
CA LYS A 330 -32.22 2.86 15.99
C LYS A 330 -32.18 3.52 14.61
N ALA A 331 -31.00 3.59 14.01
CA ALA A 331 -30.79 4.23 12.71
C ALA A 331 -31.38 3.41 11.55
N GLU A 332 -31.50 2.09 11.70
CA GLU A 332 -31.88 1.19 10.60
C GLU A 332 -32.91 0.15 11.08
N LYS A 333 -34.19 0.48 10.92
CA LYS A 333 -35.32 -0.36 11.35
C LYS A 333 -35.77 -1.36 10.27
N GLU A 334 -35.38 -1.16 9.02
CA GLU A 334 -35.91 -1.91 7.86
C GLU A 334 -35.29 -3.30 7.71
N PHE A 335 -33.96 -3.40 7.85
CA PHE A 335 -33.24 -4.66 7.59
C PHE A 335 -33.10 -5.59 8.80
N HIS A 336 -33.59 -5.20 9.98
CA HIS A 336 -33.53 -5.97 11.22
C HIS A 336 -32.15 -6.60 11.49
N TYR A 337 -31.06 -5.83 11.32
CA TYR A 337 -29.70 -6.32 11.55
C TYR A 337 -29.53 -6.86 12.97
N SER A 338 -28.90 -8.03 13.08
CA SER A 338 -28.66 -8.68 14.37
C SER A 338 -27.68 -7.88 15.24
N PHE A 339 -27.65 -8.19 16.53
CA PHE A 339 -26.67 -7.61 17.45
C PHE A 339 -25.22 -7.79 16.94
N TYR A 340 -24.90 -9.03 16.57
CA TYR A 340 -23.55 -9.44 16.18
C TYR A 340 -23.11 -8.81 14.86
N GLU A 341 -24.04 -8.62 13.92
CA GLU A 341 -23.79 -7.88 12.67
C GLU A 341 -23.37 -6.43 12.95
N LEU A 342 -23.88 -5.80 14.00
CA LEU A 342 -23.54 -4.41 14.35
C LEU A 342 -22.34 -4.27 15.29
N MET A 343 -21.85 -5.39 15.85
CA MET A 343 -20.60 -5.45 16.63
C MET A 343 -19.33 -5.56 15.76
N GLN A 344 -19.49 -5.73 14.44
CA GLN A 344 -18.33 -5.78 13.55
C GLN A 344 -17.65 -4.41 13.45
N VAL A 345 -16.40 -4.39 12.98
CA VAL A 345 -15.65 -3.15 12.79
C VAL A 345 -16.37 -2.26 11.76
N VAL A 346 -16.41 -0.95 12.02
CA VAL A 346 -16.96 0.01 11.05
C VAL A 346 -16.23 -0.09 9.73
N HIS A 347 -16.99 -0.17 8.65
CA HIS A 347 -16.45 -0.24 7.30
C HIS A 347 -16.13 1.16 6.77
N ASN A 348 -15.47 1.97 7.59
CA ASN A 348 -14.98 3.30 7.26
C ASN A 348 -13.77 3.57 8.15
N SER A 349 -12.57 3.53 7.57
CA SER A 349 -11.33 3.68 8.32
C SER A 349 -11.17 5.04 9.00
N TYR A 350 -11.79 6.10 8.49
CA TYR A 350 -11.74 7.42 9.14
C TYR A 350 -12.56 7.43 10.42
N LEU A 351 -13.76 6.82 10.38
CA LEU A 351 -14.56 6.63 11.57
C LEU A 351 -13.88 5.69 12.57
N LEU A 352 -13.29 4.59 12.10
CA LEU A 352 -12.49 3.69 12.93
C LEU A 352 -11.38 4.42 13.69
N ILE A 353 -10.56 5.20 12.97
CA ILE A 353 -9.49 6.00 13.58
C ILE A 353 -10.09 6.98 14.61
N SER A 354 -11.17 7.69 14.25
CA SER A 354 -11.79 8.65 15.16
C SER A 354 -12.37 8.01 16.41
N SER A 355 -12.96 6.82 16.32
CA SER A 355 -13.55 6.16 17.48
C SER A 355 -12.48 5.60 18.41
N GLU A 356 -11.35 5.15 17.87
CA GLU A 356 -10.25 4.60 18.67
C GLU A 356 -9.31 5.67 19.23
N THR A 357 -9.15 6.81 18.54
CA THR A 357 -8.14 7.84 18.90
C THR A 357 -8.72 9.24 19.09
N GLY A 358 -10.05 9.38 19.01
CA GLY A 358 -10.77 10.65 19.05
C GLY A 358 -10.63 11.48 17.78
N TRP A 359 -11.33 12.62 17.74
CA TRP A 359 -11.18 13.61 16.67
C TRP A 359 -9.75 14.12 16.52
N PRO A 360 -8.99 14.42 17.60
CA PRO A 360 -7.59 14.83 17.49
C PRO A 360 -6.73 13.81 16.75
N GLY A 361 -6.91 12.50 17.02
CA GLY A 361 -6.16 11.45 16.34
C GLY A 361 -6.44 11.42 14.84
N LEU A 362 -7.72 11.52 14.43
CA LEU A 362 -8.09 11.64 13.03
C LEU A 362 -7.43 12.87 12.36
N PHE A 363 -7.45 14.04 13.01
CA PHE A 363 -6.82 15.25 12.46
C PHE A 363 -5.30 15.10 12.32
N ILE A 364 -4.63 14.51 13.30
CA ILE A 364 -3.18 14.24 13.24
C ILE A 364 -2.86 13.29 12.08
N TRP A 365 -3.66 12.23 11.91
CA TRP A 365 -3.49 11.30 10.79
C TRP A 365 -3.66 12.01 9.43
N LEU A 366 -4.73 12.79 9.27
CA LEU A 366 -4.97 13.56 8.05
C LEU A 366 -3.89 14.62 7.80
N TRP A 367 -3.35 15.23 8.86
CA TRP A 367 -2.23 16.17 8.76
C TRP A 367 -0.97 15.48 8.24
N PHE A 368 -0.64 14.28 8.73
CA PHE A 368 0.44 13.46 8.19
C PHE A 368 0.25 13.15 6.70
N ILE A 369 -0.93 12.67 6.31
CA ILE A 369 -1.24 12.36 4.91
C ILE A 369 -1.15 13.60 4.02
N GLY A 370 -1.73 14.74 4.45
CA GLY A 370 -1.62 16.01 3.74
C GLY A 370 -0.17 16.47 3.56
N ALA A 371 0.67 16.28 4.58
CA ALA A 371 2.08 16.59 4.52
C ALA A 371 2.85 15.69 3.53
N VAL A 372 2.48 14.40 3.42
CA VAL A 372 3.03 13.47 2.43
C VAL A 372 2.68 13.91 1.01
N PHE A 373 1.41 14.25 0.74
CA PHE A 373 0.99 14.77 -0.57
C PHE A 373 1.70 16.08 -0.93
N TRP A 374 1.93 16.94 0.06
CA TRP A 374 2.71 18.17 -0.12
C TRP A 374 4.17 17.87 -0.54
N ARG A 375 4.81 16.86 0.07
CA ARG A 375 6.16 16.42 -0.35
C ARG A 375 6.15 15.81 -1.74
N GLY A 376 5.15 14.98 -2.07
CA GLY A 376 4.95 14.48 -3.43
C GLY A 376 4.88 15.64 -4.45
N ARG A 377 4.05 16.65 -4.19
CA ARG A 377 3.97 17.85 -5.04
C ARG A 377 5.31 18.59 -5.17
N ARG A 378 6.12 18.64 -4.10
CA ARG A 378 7.49 19.22 -4.16
C ARG A 378 8.42 18.38 -5.05
N ALA A 379 8.32 17.05 -5.03
CA ALA A 379 9.12 16.17 -5.89
C ALA A 379 8.86 16.39 -7.39
N LEU A 380 7.64 16.81 -7.77
CA LEU A 380 7.29 17.15 -9.16
C LEU A 380 8.04 18.37 -9.71
N LYS A 381 8.73 19.15 -8.85
CA LYS A 381 9.57 20.28 -9.27
C LYS A 381 10.95 19.85 -9.81
N LEU A 382 11.38 18.61 -9.60
CA LEU A 382 12.70 18.10 -10.02
C LEU A 382 12.89 18.01 -11.55
N LYS A 383 11.84 18.24 -12.35
CA LYS A 383 11.86 18.21 -13.84
C LYS A 383 12.45 16.94 -14.46
N HIS A 384 12.56 15.84 -13.71
CA HIS A 384 13.03 14.54 -14.21
C HIS A 384 11.84 13.64 -14.55
N VAL A 385 11.74 13.18 -15.80
CA VAL A 385 10.58 12.43 -16.31
C VAL A 385 10.29 11.17 -15.49
N TYR A 386 11.34 10.37 -15.22
CA TYR A 386 11.21 9.14 -14.43
C TYR A 386 10.67 9.39 -13.02
N LEU A 387 11.30 10.30 -12.25
CA LEU A 387 10.88 10.65 -10.89
C LEU A 387 9.48 11.27 -10.85
N THR A 388 9.12 12.06 -11.86
CA THR A 388 7.79 12.65 -11.99
C THR A 388 6.73 11.55 -12.16
N ASN A 389 6.96 10.59 -13.06
CA ASN A 389 6.03 9.49 -13.29
C ASN A 389 5.87 8.60 -12.05
N ILE A 390 6.96 8.32 -11.34
CA ILE A 390 6.91 7.62 -10.04
C ILE A 390 6.04 8.39 -9.05
N THR A 391 6.31 9.68 -8.90
CA THR A 391 5.61 10.54 -7.93
C THR A 391 4.11 10.60 -8.23
N ILE A 392 3.71 10.86 -9.48
CA ILE A 392 2.29 10.93 -9.87
C ILE A 392 1.62 9.57 -9.68
N GLY A 393 2.27 8.48 -10.07
CA GLY A 393 1.73 7.13 -9.94
C GLY A 393 1.49 6.74 -8.47
N LEU A 394 2.48 6.96 -7.60
CA LEU A 394 2.35 6.66 -6.17
C LEU A 394 1.33 7.58 -5.47
N MET A 395 1.27 8.88 -5.84
CA MET A 395 0.23 9.78 -5.31
C MET A 395 -1.17 9.34 -5.74
N ALA A 396 -1.36 8.95 -7.02
CA ALA A 396 -2.64 8.44 -7.50
C ALA A 396 -3.02 7.11 -6.82
N GLY A 397 -2.05 6.23 -6.57
CA GLY A 397 -2.25 5.01 -5.79
C GLY A 397 -2.71 5.28 -4.36
N LEU A 398 -2.07 6.22 -3.66
CA LEU A 398 -2.52 6.63 -2.33
C LEU A 398 -3.93 7.22 -2.35
N VAL A 399 -4.27 8.02 -3.37
CA VAL A 399 -5.64 8.53 -3.54
C VAL A 399 -6.62 7.37 -3.73
N ALA A 400 -6.30 6.37 -4.55
CA ALA A 400 -7.14 5.18 -4.73
C ALA A 400 -7.37 4.47 -3.38
N PHE A 401 -6.30 4.20 -2.64
CA PHE A 401 -6.39 3.59 -1.32
C PHE A 401 -7.23 4.42 -0.32
N PHE A 402 -7.06 5.75 -0.30
CA PHE A 402 -7.85 6.60 0.61
C PHE A 402 -9.33 6.70 0.22
N ILE A 403 -9.65 6.58 -1.07
CA ILE A 403 -11.05 6.45 -1.51
C ILE A 403 -11.60 5.10 -1.06
N SER A 404 -10.86 4.00 -1.23
CA SER A 404 -11.36 2.65 -0.91
C SER A 404 -11.66 2.47 0.59
N VAL A 405 -10.78 2.96 1.47
CA VAL A 405 -10.96 2.85 2.93
C VAL A 405 -12.13 3.66 3.51
N THR A 406 -12.84 4.45 2.69
CA THR A 406 -14.14 5.02 3.09
C THR A 406 -15.23 3.96 3.30
N VAL A 407 -15.06 2.77 2.71
CA VAL A 407 -16.06 1.68 2.71
C VAL A 407 -15.52 0.33 3.22
N HIS A 408 -14.33 0.29 3.82
CA HIS A 408 -13.77 -0.87 4.52
C HIS A 408 -12.68 -0.48 5.53
N PRO A 409 -12.39 -1.31 6.55
CA PRO A 409 -11.48 -0.95 7.64
C PRO A 409 -9.99 -1.24 7.36
N ASN A 410 -9.60 -1.61 6.13
CA ASN A 410 -8.29 -2.18 5.82
C ASN A 410 -7.06 -1.34 6.23
N ILE A 411 -7.20 -0.05 6.58
CA ILE A 411 -6.09 0.74 7.16
C ILE A 411 -5.52 0.12 8.44
N SER A 412 -6.34 -0.65 9.18
CA SER A 412 -5.95 -1.37 10.39
C SER A 412 -5.44 -2.79 10.08
N SER A 413 -5.06 -3.09 8.85
CA SER A 413 -4.33 -4.31 8.50
C SER A 413 -2.83 -4.04 8.49
N HIS A 414 -2.02 -5.00 8.95
CA HIS A 414 -0.56 -4.86 8.96
C HIS A 414 -0.02 -4.51 7.57
N THR A 415 -0.42 -5.29 6.57
CA THR A 415 0.06 -5.18 5.19
C THR A 415 -0.24 -3.80 4.61
N MET A 416 -1.48 -3.33 4.68
CA MET A 416 -1.83 -2.03 4.09
C MET A 416 -1.24 -0.86 4.87
N LEU A 417 -1.19 -0.96 6.20
CA LEU A 417 -0.55 0.06 7.02
C LEU A 417 0.93 0.22 6.65
N MET A 418 1.67 -0.89 6.54
CA MET A 418 3.07 -0.88 6.10
C MET A 418 3.23 -0.26 4.71
N MET A 419 2.33 -0.58 3.78
CA MET A 419 2.34 0.00 2.43
C MET A 419 2.11 1.51 2.42
N VAL A 420 1.16 2.02 3.21
CA VAL A 420 0.90 3.47 3.36
C VAL A 420 2.13 4.19 3.89
N TRP A 421 2.76 3.68 4.95
CA TRP A 421 3.97 4.27 5.51
C TRP A 421 5.17 4.20 4.56
N MET A 422 5.34 3.08 3.87
CA MET A 422 6.40 2.88 2.88
C MET A 422 6.27 3.87 1.72
N VAL A 423 5.08 3.97 1.10
CA VAL A 423 4.85 4.90 -0.01
C VAL A 423 5.00 6.35 0.46
N SER A 424 4.57 6.66 1.69
CA SER A 424 4.77 7.97 2.31
C SER A 424 6.26 8.33 2.47
N GLY A 425 7.08 7.36 2.87
CA GLY A 425 8.52 7.55 2.97
C GLY A 425 9.18 7.69 1.60
N ILE A 426 8.72 6.93 0.60
CA ILE A 426 9.17 7.05 -0.79
C ILE A 426 8.90 8.44 -1.36
N LEU A 427 7.67 8.95 -1.24
CA LEU A 427 7.29 10.29 -1.71
C LEU A 427 8.08 11.40 -0.99
N THR A 428 8.33 11.22 0.32
CA THR A 428 9.14 12.16 1.11
C THR A 428 10.59 12.18 0.62
N GLY A 429 11.19 11.01 0.41
CA GLY A 429 12.56 10.87 -0.09
C GLY A 429 12.73 11.40 -1.52
N LEU A 430 11.78 11.11 -2.42
CA LEU A 430 11.75 11.63 -3.78
C LEU A 430 11.88 13.16 -3.83
N SER A 431 11.22 13.88 -2.92
CA SER A 431 11.25 15.35 -2.86
C SER A 431 12.62 15.95 -2.53
N ARG A 432 13.58 15.11 -2.12
CA ARG A 432 14.92 15.49 -1.68
C ARG A 432 16.04 15.00 -2.60
N ILE A 433 15.72 14.26 -3.66
CA ILE A 433 16.75 13.79 -4.59
C ILE A 433 17.46 14.99 -5.20
N LYS A 434 18.78 15.09 -4.95
CA LYS A 434 19.64 16.05 -5.64
C LYS A 434 20.02 15.46 -6.98
N LEU A 435 19.60 16.11 -8.06
CA LEU A 435 20.12 15.79 -9.39
C LEU A 435 21.48 16.45 -9.51
N ALA A 436 22.49 15.71 -9.98
CA ALA A 436 23.75 16.32 -10.36
C ALA A 436 23.49 17.44 -11.39
N PRO A 437 24.26 18.55 -11.37
CA PRO A 437 24.21 19.54 -12.45
C PRO A 437 24.29 18.80 -13.79
N GLN A 438 23.48 19.19 -14.77
CA GLN A 438 23.32 18.48 -16.04
C GLN A 438 24.62 18.47 -16.87
N GLY A 439 25.60 17.67 -16.47
CA GLY A 439 26.68 17.19 -17.31
C GLY A 439 26.17 15.97 -18.08
N LYS A 440 25.65 16.20 -19.29
CA LYS A 440 25.34 15.18 -20.31
C LYS A 440 24.64 13.90 -19.81
N LEU A 441 23.59 14.02 -19.00
CA LEU A 441 22.57 12.95 -18.92
C LEU A 441 21.60 13.14 -20.09
N PRO A 442 21.34 12.11 -20.92
CA PRO A 442 20.52 12.29 -22.12
C PRO A 442 19.12 12.75 -21.70
N GLN A 443 18.69 13.89 -22.25
CA GLN A 443 17.35 14.46 -22.07
C GLN A 443 16.22 13.54 -22.55
N ASN A 444 16.58 12.47 -23.26
CA ASN A 444 15.67 11.40 -23.65
C ASN A 444 15.51 10.44 -22.48
N GLY A 445 14.28 10.34 -21.93
CA GLY A 445 13.89 9.54 -20.76
C GLY A 445 14.15 8.02 -20.86
N ARG A 446 15.39 7.65 -21.16
CA ARG A 446 15.93 6.30 -21.17
C ARG A 446 16.32 5.96 -19.74
N MET A 447 15.94 4.76 -19.27
CA MET A 447 16.61 4.18 -18.12
C MET A 447 18.12 4.10 -18.42
N PRO A 448 18.99 4.31 -17.41
CA PRO A 448 20.40 4.06 -17.59
C PRO A 448 20.58 2.56 -17.86
N SER A 449 20.82 2.21 -19.12
CA SER A 449 21.33 0.90 -19.46
C SER A 449 22.67 0.75 -18.76
N ALA A 450 22.83 -0.30 -17.95
CA ALA A 450 24.13 -0.72 -17.48
C ALA A 450 25.00 -1.04 -18.70
N ARG A 451 25.77 -0.07 -19.20
CA ARG A 451 26.86 -0.36 -20.12
C ARG A 451 27.96 -1.00 -19.28
N LEU A 452 28.11 -2.31 -19.41
CA LEU A 452 29.38 -2.99 -19.17
C LEU A 452 30.42 -2.21 -19.98
N LYS A 453 31.35 -1.54 -19.30
CA LYS A 453 32.59 -1.09 -19.93
C LYS A 453 33.28 -2.36 -20.44
N LYS A 454 33.21 -2.62 -21.75
CA LYS A 454 34.21 -3.49 -22.37
C LYS A 454 35.53 -2.78 -22.16
N GLY A 455 36.38 -3.37 -21.31
CA GLY A 455 37.74 -2.92 -21.14
C GLY A 455 38.44 -2.99 -22.49
N THR A 456 39.00 -1.86 -22.92
CA THR A 456 39.99 -1.83 -23.98
C THR A 456 41.20 -2.60 -23.46
N ILE A 457 41.36 -3.84 -23.91
CA ILE A 457 42.64 -4.52 -23.84
C ILE A 457 43.47 -3.85 -24.94
N GLN A 458 44.43 -3.02 -24.54
CA GLN A 458 45.53 -2.65 -25.42
C GLN A 458 46.48 -3.83 -25.48
N THR A 459 46.47 -4.54 -26.61
CA THR A 459 47.61 -5.33 -27.07
C THR A 459 48.43 -4.48 -28.00
N ASN A 460 49.75 -4.54 -27.78
CA ASN A 460 50.89 -3.93 -28.47
C ASN A 460 51.42 -2.65 -27.83
#